data_AF-A0A938TL56-F1
#
_entry.id   AF-A0A938TL56-F1
#
_cell.length_a   1.000
_cell.length_b   1.000
_cell.length_c   1.000
_cell.angle_alpha   90.00
_cell.angle_beta   90.00
_cell.angle_gamma   90.00
#
_symmetry.space_group_name_H-M   'P 1'
#
loop_
_entity.id
_entity.type
_entity.pdbx_description
1 polymer ?
#
loop_
_entity_poly.entity_id
_entity_poly.type
_entity_poly.pdbx_seq_one_letter_code
_entity_poly.pdbx_strand_id
1 'polypeptide(L)'
;MPRKRTVQPEPSESFTLDDGTIVEVRNHNTREIGRGLDKKFNADELDWQVLLGLFDDLQSQSQFRQERAKTALESNHALARFLLDNDYEMDQRTATRHGKSIRIKFAQSMEIYNNNKAQNKD
;
A
#
# COMPACT_ATOMS: atom_id res chain seq x y z
N MET A 1 -32.99 -20.27 13.62
CA MET A 1 -32.91 -18.80 13.60
C MET A 1 -32.56 -18.33 12.20
N PRO A 2 -33.25 -17.34 11.62
CA PRO A 2 -32.84 -16.74 10.36
C PRO A 2 -31.43 -16.16 10.51
N ARG A 3 -30.49 -16.56 9.64
CA ARG A 3 -29.18 -15.91 9.62
C ARG A 3 -29.38 -14.50 9.10
N LYS A 4 -28.98 -13.49 9.88
CA LYS A 4 -28.97 -12.10 9.42
C LYS A 4 -28.08 -12.04 8.17
N ARG A 5 -28.64 -11.60 7.05
CA ARG A 5 -27.88 -11.43 5.80
C ARG A 5 -26.84 -10.35 6.04
N THR A 6 -25.57 -10.65 5.75
CA THR A 6 -24.51 -9.65 5.73
C THR A 6 -24.84 -8.66 4.61
N VAL A 7 -25.05 -7.40 4.96
CA VAL A 7 -25.23 -6.30 4.01
C VAL A 7 -23.85 -5.67 3.79
N GLN A 8 -23.46 -5.52 2.52
CA GLN A 8 -22.23 -4.81 2.18
C GLN A 8 -22.41 -3.32 2.48
N PRO A 9 -21.45 -2.66 3.12
CA PRO A 9 -21.43 -1.21 3.16
C PRO A 9 -21.31 -0.65 1.74
N GLU A 10 -22.01 0.46 1.49
CA GLU A 10 -21.80 1.24 0.26
C GLU A 10 -20.36 1.79 0.23
N PRO A 11 -19.71 1.85 -0.94
CA PRO A 11 -18.39 2.45 -1.06
C PRO A 11 -18.45 3.95 -0.72
N SER A 12 -17.30 4.51 -0.38
CA SER A 12 -17.19 5.95 -0.09
C SER A 12 -17.39 6.80 -1.34
N GLU A 13 -16.93 6.28 -2.48
CA GLU A 13 -17.11 6.87 -3.80
C GLU A 13 -17.16 5.75 -4.84
N SER A 14 -17.86 5.98 -5.93
CA SER A 14 -17.88 5.09 -7.08
C SER A 14 -17.99 5.90 -8.36
N PHE A 15 -17.19 5.56 -9.36
CA PHE A 15 -17.24 6.17 -10.69
C PHE A 15 -17.03 5.11 -11.77
N THR A 16 -17.39 5.44 -13.00
CA THR A 16 -17.29 4.54 -14.15
C THR A 16 -16.23 5.07 -15.11
N LEU A 17 -15.30 4.22 -15.51
CA LEU A 17 -14.29 4.52 -16.53
C LEU A 17 -14.94 4.52 -17.93
N ASP A 18 -14.24 5.10 -18.90
CA ASP A 18 -14.71 5.21 -20.29
C ASP A 18 -14.98 3.84 -20.95
N ASP A 19 -14.35 2.77 -20.46
CA ASP A 19 -14.55 1.39 -20.90
C ASP A 19 -15.74 0.68 -20.22
N GLY A 20 -16.47 1.39 -19.35
CA GLY A 20 -17.60 0.86 -18.58
C GLY A 20 -17.20 0.17 -17.27
N THR A 21 -15.91 0.12 -16.93
CA THR A 21 -15.45 -0.46 -15.66
C THR A 21 -15.88 0.42 -14.49
N ILE A 22 -16.56 -0.17 -13.50
CA ILE A 22 -16.91 0.51 -12.25
C ILE A 22 -15.71 0.44 -11.30
N VAL A 23 -15.27 1.60 -10.83
CA VAL A 23 -14.24 1.76 -9.81
C VAL A 23 -14.89 2.23 -8.52
N GLU A 24 -14.60 1.53 -7.42
CA GLU A 24 -15.11 1.84 -6.09
C GLU A 24 -13.96 2.24 -5.16
N VAL A 25 -14.11 3.37 -4.47
CA VAL A 25 -13.20 3.81 -3.41
C VAL A 25 -13.79 3.38 -2.07
N ARG A 26 -13.07 2.53 -1.34
CA ARG A 26 -13.48 1.99 -0.04
C ARG A 26 -12.44 2.32 1.03
N ASN A 27 -12.91 2.57 2.25
CA ASN A 27 -12.08 2.84 3.43
C ASN A 27 -12.40 1.86 4.56
N HIS A 28 -11.84 2.07 5.75
CA HIS A 28 -12.06 1.17 6.90
C HIS A 28 -13.53 0.97 7.27
N ASN A 29 -14.39 1.97 7.03
CA ASN A 29 -15.84 1.91 7.30
C ASN A 29 -16.64 1.28 6.16
N THR A 30 -16.13 1.36 4.92
CA THR A 30 -16.83 0.91 3.71
C THR A 30 -16.20 -0.33 3.07
N ARG A 31 -15.29 -0.99 3.79
CA ARG A 31 -14.57 -2.19 3.32
C ARG A 31 -15.51 -3.36 3.05
N GLU A 32 -15.16 -4.12 2.02
CA GLU A 32 -15.92 -5.29 1.62
C GLU A 32 -15.88 -6.39 2.70
N ILE A 33 -17.05 -6.90 3.05
CA ILE A 33 -17.20 -7.95 4.05
C ILE A 33 -17.16 -9.31 3.34
N GLY A 34 -16.08 -10.06 3.55
CA GLY A 34 -15.91 -11.38 2.97
C GLY A 34 -14.85 -12.19 3.71
N ARG A 35 -14.83 -13.50 3.47
CA ARG A 35 -13.87 -14.39 4.14
C ARG A 35 -12.45 -14.02 3.74
N GLY A 36 -11.65 -13.57 4.70
CA GLY A 36 -10.25 -13.20 4.49
C GLY A 36 -10.03 -11.79 3.93
N LEU A 37 -11.08 -11.04 3.60
CA LEU A 37 -10.95 -9.68 3.06
C LEU A 37 -10.47 -8.69 4.13
N ASP A 38 -10.89 -8.85 5.38
CA ASP A 38 -10.39 -8.05 6.52
C ASP A 38 -8.87 -8.16 6.67
N LYS A 39 -8.34 -9.39 6.63
CA LYS A 39 -6.88 -9.64 6.70
C LYS A 39 -6.13 -9.04 5.51
N LYS A 40 -6.73 -9.12 4.32
CA LYS A 40 -6.16 -8.53 3.11
C LYS A 40 -6.12 -7.00 3.23
N PHE A 41 -7.23 -6.39 3.66
CA PHE A 41 -7.34 -4.95 3.87
C PHE A 41 -6.26 -4.44 4.85
N ASN A 42 -6.14 -5.06 6.03
CA ASN A 42 -5.16 -4.65 7.03
C ASN A 42 -3.71 -4.84 6.53
N ALA A 43 -3.45 -5.90 5.75
CA ALA A 43 -2.14 -6.12 5.13
C ALA A 43 -1.81 -5.06 4.07
N ASP A 44 -2.79 -4.69 3.24
CA ASP A 44 -2.64 -3.65 2.23
C ASP A 44 -2.48 -2.26 2.85
N GLU A 45 -3.20 -1.97 3.95
CA GLU A 45 -3.09 -0.73 4.71
C GLU A 45 -1.69 -0.57 5.33
N LEU A 46 -1.17 -1.63 5.97
CA LEU A 46 0.20 -1.64 6.50
C LEU A 46 1.22 -1.32 5.40
N ASP A 47 1.11 -1.96 4.23
CA ASP A 47 2.03 -1.71 3.12
C ASP A 47 2.03 -0.23 2.69
N TRP A 48 0.85 0.38 2.61
CA TRP A 48 0.74 1.79 2.23
C TRP A 48 1.28 2.72 3.30
N GLN A 49 1.02 2.45 4.58
CA GLN A 49 1.58 3.23 5.68
C GLN A 49 3.11 3.19 5.71
N VAL A 50 3.70 2.00 5.53
CA VAL A 50 5.16 1.85 5.43
C VAL A 50 5.69 2.63 4.23
N LEU A 51 5.06 2.50 3.07
CA LEU A 51 5.48 3.19 1.86
C LEU A 51 5.41 4.72 1.99
N LEU A 52 4.36 5.25 2.61
CA LEU A 52 4.22 6.67 2.90
C LEU A 52 5.35 7.16 3.82
N GLY A 53 5.64 6.42 4.90
CA GLY A 53 6.77 6.75 5.78
C GLY A 53 8.13 6.74 5.07
N LEU A 54 8.32 5.82 4.12
CA LEU A 54 9.53 5.79 3.29
C LEU A 54 9.60 6.98 2.32
N PHE A 55 8.47 7.43 1.75
CA PHE A 55 8.45 8.65 0.95
C PHE A 55 8.79 9.89 1.79
N ASP A 56 8.24 9.99 3.00
CA ASP A 56 8.57 11.08 3.93
C ASP A 56 10.07 11.08 4.28
N ASP A 57 10.65 9.90 4.50
CA ASP A 57 12.08 9.74 4.74
C ASP A 57 12.93 10.18 3.53
N LEU A 58 12.54 9.80 2.31
CA LEU A 58 13.21 10.21 1.07
C LEU A 58 13.16 11.72 0.84
N GLN A 59 12.08 12.38 1.26
CA GLN A 59 11.90 13.83 1.14
C GLN A 59 12.46 14.61 2.34
N SER A 60 12.83 13.91 3.43
CA SER A 60 13.35 14.56 4.63
C SER A 60 14.68 15.25 4.38
N GLN A 61 15.04 16.24 5.20
CA GLN A 61 16.37 16.87 5.15
C GLN A 61 17.47 16.03 5.82
N SER A 62 17.10 14.91 6.46
CA SER A 62 18.05 14.06 7.17
C SER A 62 18.68 13.06 6.21
N GLN A 63 19.98 13.19 5.97
CA GLN A 63 20.74 12.24 5.13
C GLN A 63 20.60 10.80 5.66
N PHE A 64 20.59 10.61 6.99
CA PHE A 64 20.40 9.30 7.58
C PHE A 64 19.04 8.67 7.20
N ARG A 65 17.94 9.44 7.31
CA ARG A 65 16.61 8.97 6.95
C ARG A 65 16.52 8.67 5.45
N GLN A 66 17.08 9.53 4.61
CA GLN A 66 17.12 9.32 3.16
C GLN A 66 17.86 8.01 2.81
N GLU A 67 19.05 7.79 3.35
CA GLU A 67 19.85 6.59 3.07
C GLU A 67 19.18 5.31 3.62
N ARG A 68 18.55 5.40 4.80
CA ARG A 68 17.72 4.30 5.34
C ARG A 68 16.59 3.92 4.38
N ALA A 69 15.85 4.90 3.87
CA ALA A 69 14.74 4.64 2.96
C ALA A 69 15.21 4.12 1.60
N LYS A 70 16.30 4.67 1.05
CA LYS A 70 16.93 4.14 -0.17
C LYS A 70 17.30 2.68 0.03
N THR A 71 18.03 2.37 1.10
CA THR A 71 18.46 1.00 1.42
C THR A 71 17.27 0.05 1.53
N ALA A 72 16.22 0.43 2.27
CA ALA A 72 15.02 -0.37 2.40
C ALA A 72 14.36 -0.66 1.03
N LEU A 73 14.37 0.31 0.11
CA LEU A 73 13.78 0.21 -1.21
C LEU A 73 14.69 -0.48 -2.26
N GLU A 74 15.91 -0.90 -1.93
CA GLU A 74 16.83 -1.53 -2.89
C GLU A 74 16.41 -2.93 -3.36
N SER A 75 15.75 -3.71 -2.51
CA SER A 75 15.31 -5.08 -2.80
C SER A 75 14.18 -5.54 -1.89
N ASN A 76 13.45 -6.59 -2.29
CA ASN A 76 12.41 -7.18 -1.43
C ASN A 76 12.98 -7.68 -0.10
N HIS A 77 14.22 -8.17 -0.14
CA HIS A 77 14.93 -8.66 1.04
C HIS A 77 15.36 -7.53 1.97
N ALA A 78 15.88 -6.44 1.42
CA ALA A 78 16.23 -5.25 2.20
C ALA A 78 14.99 -4.66 2.89
N LEU A 79 13.85 -4.61 2.18
CA LEU A 79 12.61 -4.13 2.76
C LEU A 79 12.07 -5.06 3.85
N ALA A 80 12.18 -6.37 3.66
CA ALA A 80 11.80 -7.34 4.68
C ALA A 80 12.64 -7.19 5.95
N ARG A 81 13.96 -6.96 5.81
CA ARG A 81 14.84 -6.65 6.95
C ARG A 81 14.44 -5.34 7.63
N PHE A 82 14.19 -4.29 6.85
CA PHE A 82 13.72 -3.01 7.39
C PHE A 82 12.47 -3.19 8.27
N LEU A 83 11.49 -4.00 7.84
CA LEU A 83 10.29 -4.27 8.64
C LEU A 83 10.63 -4.98 9.96
N LEU A 84 11.49 -5.99 9.93
CA LEU A 84 11.88 -6.75 11.12
C LEU A 84 12.73 -5.90 12.09
N ASP A 85 13.60 -5.05 11.55
CA ASP A 85 14.53 -4.21 12.34
C ASP A 85 13.83 -2.98 12.95
N ASN A 86 12.64 -2.61 12.49
CA ASN A 86 11.85 -1.47 13.00
C ASN A 86 10.62 -1.95 13.79
N ASP A 87 10.73 -3.10 14.46
CA ASP A 87 9.74 -3.65 15.41
C ASP A 87 8.33 -3.86 14.85
N TYR A 88 8.18 -4.10 13.53
CA TYR A 88 6.90 -4.55 13.00
C TYR A 88 6.66 -6.01 13.42
N GLU A 89 5.61 -6.26 14.19
CA GLU A 89 5.26 -7.59 14.70
C GLU A 89 4.85 -8.56 13.59
N MET A 90 5.81 -9.28 13.03
CA MET A 90 5.57 -10.29 11.99
C MET A 90 6.71 -11.31 11.90
N ASP A 91 6.42 -12.48 11.30
CA ASP A 91 7.45 -13.47 10.99
C ASP A 91 8.21 -13.14 9.68
N GLN A 92 9.34 -13.82 9.47
CA GLN A 92 10.18 -13.63 8.27
C GLN A 92 9.42 -13.83 6.95
N ARG A 93 8.50 -14.80 6.91
CA ARG A 93 7.72 -15.12 5.72
C ARG A 93 6.77 -13.97 5.38
N THR A 94 6.12 -13.42 6.40
CA THR A 94 5.19 -12.30 6.32
C THR A 94 5.95 -11.03 5.93
N ALA A 95 7.09 -10.75 6.55
CA ALA A 95 7.97 -9.64 6.18
C ALA A 95 8.42 -9.71 4.71
N THR A 96 8.80 -10.90 4.23
CA THR A 96 9.20 -11.09 2.82
C THR A 96 8.04 -10.80 1.85
N ARG A 97 6.82 -11.21 2.21
CA ARG A 97 5.61 -10.94 1.42
C ARG A 97 5.31 -9.43 1.37
N HIS A 98 5.33 -8.75 2.51
CA HIS A 98 5.14 -7.30 2.60
C HIS A 98 6.24 -6.55 1.84
N GLY A 99 7.50 -6.94 2.02
CA GLY A 99 8.63 -6.38 1.29
C GLY A 99 8.45 -6.45 -0.24
N LYS A 100 7.99 -7.58 -0.77
CA LYS A 100 7.65 -7.66 -2.20
C LYS A 100 6.48 -6.74 -2.59
N SER A 101 5.39 -6.74 -1.79
CA SER A 101 4.19 -5.97 -2.07
C SER A 101 4.45 -4.46 -2.10
N ILE A 102 5.13 -3.94 -1.08
CA ILE A 102 5.50 -2.53 -0.96
C ILE A 102 6.40 -2.10 -2.11
N ARG A 103 7.37 -2.93 -2.53
CA ARG A 103 8.24 -2.61 -3.67
C ARG A 103 7.49 -2.51 -5.00
N ILE A 104 6.49 -3.35 -5.21
CA ILE A 104 5.61 -3.26 -6.40
C ILE A 104 4.83 -1.94 -6.33
N LYS A 105 4.23 -1.61 -5.18
CA LYS A 105 3.50 -0.35 -4.97
C LYS A 105 4.40 0.87 -5.20
N PHE A 106 5.65 0.84 -4.69
CA PHE A 106 6.65 1.88 -4.95
C PHE A 106 6.93 2.04 -6.45
N ALA A 107 7.18 0.94 -7.18
CA ALA A 107 7.45 1.00 -8.61
C ALA A 107 6.28 1.61 -9.40
N GLN A 108 5.04 1.21 -9.07
CA GLN A 108 3.83 1.78 -9.66
C GLN A 108 3.69 3.28 -9.36
N SER A 109 3.93 3.70 -8.12
CA SER A 109 3.89 5.12 -7.75
C SER A 109 4.94 5.95 -8.52
N MET A 110 6.15 5.41 -8.70
CA MET A 110 7.19 6.08 -9.48
C MET A 110 6.85 6.17 -10.97
N GLU A 111 6.23 5.14 -11.55
CA GLU A 111 5.74 5.16 -12.93
C GLU A 111 4.69 6.25 -13.13
N ILE A 112 3.68 6.30 -12.25
CA ILE A 112 2.63 7.34 -12.26
C ILE A 112 3.26 8.73 -12.14
N TYR A 113 4.18 8.92 -11.18
CA TYR A 113 4.87 10.20 -11.00
C TYR A 113 5.63 10.63 -12.26
N ASN A 114 6.38 9.72 -12.88
CA ASN A 114 7.18 10.02 -14.07
C ASN A 114 6.29 10.34 -15.27
N ASN A 115 5.18 9.62 -15.47
CA ASN A 115 4.21 9.88 -16.53
C ASN A 115 3.58 11.27 -16.36
N ASN A 116 3.13 11.61 -15.14
CA ASN A 116 2.57 12.92 -14.85
C ASN A 116 3.60 14.05 -15.02
N LYS A 117 4.86 13.81 -14.63
CA LYS A 117 5.95 14.78 -14.81
C LYS A 117 6.28 15.02 -16.29
N ALA A 118 6.13 14.01 -17.14
CA ALA A 118 6.32 14.15 -18.58
C ALA A 118 5.21 14.99 -19.23
N GLN A 119 3.95 14.78 -18.81
CA GLN A 119 2.79 15.51 -19.33
C GLN A 119 2.74 16.98 -18.90
N ASN A 120 3.30 17.34 -17.74
CA ASN A 120 3.33 18.72 -17.23
C ASN A 120 4.55 19.54 -17.71
N LYS A 121 5.28 19.07 -18.73
CA LYS A 121 6.43 19.77 -19.31
C LYS A 121 6.13 20.43 -20.68
N ASP A 122 4.89 20.34 -21.14
CA ASP A 122 4.35 21.07 -22.28
C ASP A 122 3.57 22.31 -21.80
#